data_AF-X1JCH6-F1
#
_entry.id   AF-X1JCH6-F1
#
_cell.length_a   1.000
_cell.length_b   1.000
_cell.length_c   1.000
_cell.angle_alpha   90.00
_cell.angle_beta   90.00
_cell.angle_gamma   90.00
#
_symmetry.space_group_name_H-M   'P 1'
#
loop_
_entity.id
_entity.type
_entity.pdbx_description
1 polymer ?
#
loop_
_entity_poly.entity_id
_entity_poly.type
_entity_poly.pdbx_seq_one_letter_code
_entity_poly.pdbx_strand_id
1 'polypeptide(L)'
;DYVPSEIIKRRKLGFSTPVNLWLNKGLKEISGELLERLSKRSKLIKPVYVKMIKKRRLNRLFESQAWNLIMFELWYETFIENDGLNPINLY
;
A
#
# COMPACT_ATOMS: atom_id res chain seq x y z
N ASP A 1 3.72 40.89 -7.74
CA ASP A 1 2.59 40.04 -7.35
C ASP A 1 2.40 38.86 -8.30
N TYR A 2 3.13 37.76 -8.08
CA TYR A 2 3.13 36.59 -8.97
C TYR A 2 2.41 35.36 -8.40
N VAL A 3 1.96 35.41 -7.14
CA VAL A 3 1.34 34.28 -6.45
C VAL A 3 0.13 34.78 -5.64
N PRO A 4 -1.03 34.06 -5.66
CA PRO A 4 -2.20 34.43 -4.89
C PRO A 4 -1.93 34.55 -3.38
N SER A 5 -2.54 35.55 -2.73
CA SER A 5 -2.32 35.86 -1.31
C SER A 5 -2.73 34.71 -0.37
N GLU A 6 -3.66 33.86 -0.80
CA GLU A 6 -4.06 32.63 -0.10
C GLU A 6 -2.95 31.58 -0.01
N ILE A 7 -2.07 31.49 -1.00
CA ILE A 7 -0.95 30.55 -1.02
C ILE A 7 0.14 31.02 -0.04
N ILE A 8 0.41 32.33 -0.01
CA ILE A 8 1.38 32.94 0.91
C ILE A 8 0.98 32.72 2.38
N LYS A 9 -0.34 32.75 2.67
CA LYS A 9 -0.89 32.59 4.02
C LYS A 9 -1.18 31.14 4.41
N ARG A 10 -1.05 30.18 3.50
CA ARG A 10 -1.34 28.76 3.76
C ARG A 10 -0.34 28.20 4.77
N ARG A 11 -0.83 27.55 5.83
CA ARG A 11 0.04 26.83 6.79
C ARG A 11 0.77 25.69 6.09
N LYS A 12 2.03 25.47 6.48
CA LYS A 12 2.79 24.29 6.04
C LYS A 12 2.01 23.04 6.44
N LEU A 13 1.69 22.23 5.44
CA LEU A 13 1.19 20.87 5.64
C LEU A 13 2.36 19.92 5.48
N GLY A 14 2.33 18.81 6.21
CA GLY A 14 3.26 17.71 5.95
C GLY A 14 3.00 17.13 4.55
N PHE A 15 4.06 16.63 3.92
CA PHE A 15 3.96 15.88 2.66
C PHE A 15 3.62 14.40 2.96
N SER A 16 2.55 14.17 3.72
CA SER A 16 2.13 12.80 4.04
C SER A 16 1.65 12.10 2.79
N THR A 17 2.18 10.90 2.54
CA THR A 17 1.77 10.07 1.42
C THR A 17 0.29 9.68 1.57
N PRO A 18 -0.56 9.90 0.55
CA PRO A 18 -2.00 9.64 0.65
C PRO A 18 -2.30 8.14 0.45
N VAL A 19 -1.73 7.29 1.31
CA VAL A 19 -1.82 5.82 1.23
C VAL A 19 -3.29 5.37 1.17
N ASN A 20 -4.14 5.93 2.02
CA ASN A 20 -5.57 5.60 2.05
C ASN A 20 -6.24 5.82 0.67
N LEU A 21 -5.89 6.90 -0.04
CA LEU A 21 -6.47 7.27 -1.32
C LEU A 21 -6.02 6.28 -2.38
N TRP A 22 -4.74 5.91 -2.36
CA TRP A 22 -4.18 4.94 -3.28
C TRP A 22 -4.80 3.55 -3.06
N LEU A 23 -4.85 3.06 -1.82
CA LEU A 23 -5.43 1.75 -1.48
C LEU A 23 -6.95 1.66 -1.75
N ASN A 24 -7.65 2.80 -1.77
CA ASN A 24 -9.08 2.85 -2.09
C ASN A 24 -9.36 3.03 -3.58
N LYS A 25 -8.44 3.65 -4.33
CA LYS A 25 -8.63 3.99 -5.75
C LYS A 25 -7.59 3.28 -6.61
N GLY A 26 -6.57 4.01 -7.05
CA GLY A 26 -5.65 3.58 -8.11
C GLY A 26 -4.93 2.26 -7.83
N LEU A 27 -4.72 1.89 -6.57
CA LEU A 27 -4.05 0.65 -6.17
C LEU A 27 -5.00 -0.37 -5.52
N LYS A 28 -6.33 -0.19 -5.60
CA LYS A 28 -7.29 -1.04 -4.87
C LYS A 28 -7.20 -2.51 -5.25
N GLU A 29 -7.06 -2.79 -6.55
CA GLU A 29 -7.02 -4.15 -7.10
C GLU A 29 -5.69 -4.82 -6.80
N ILE A 30 -4.59 -4.21 -7.24
CA ILE A 30 -3.22 -4.68 -7.00
C ILE A 30 -2.91 -4.87 -5.51
N SER A 31 -3.33 -3.96 -4.63
CA SER A 31 -3.15 -4.13 -3.18
C SER A 31 -3.95 -5.31 -2.62
N GLY A 32 -5.14 -5.55 -3.16
CA GLY A 32 -5.96 -6.69 -2.79
C GLY A 32 -5.34 -8.02 -3.22
N GLU A 33 -4.70 -8.05 -4.38
CA GLU A 33 -4.04 -9.22 -4.92
C GLU A 33 -2.71 -9.53 -4.21
N LEU A 34 -1.85 -8.54 -4.00
CA LEU A 34 -0.61 -8.69 -3.25
C LEU A 34 -0.89 -9.21 -1.83
N LEU A 35 -1.91 -8.67 -1.16
CA LEU A 35 -2.32 -9.20 0.16
C LEU A 35 -2.92 -10.61 0.06
N GLU A 36 -3.52 -11.01 -1.07
CA GLU A 36 -3.96 -12.40 -1.27
C GLU A 36 -2.76 -13.33 -1.43
N ARG A 37 -1.77 -12.96 -2.26
CA ARG A 37 -0.53 -13.72 -2.48
C ARG A 37 0.24 -13.89 -1.18
N LEU A 38 0.44 -12.80 -0.44
CA LEU A 38 1.07 -12.83 0.88
C LEU A 38 0.34 -13.74 1.87
N SER A 39 -0.99 -13.82 1.79
CA SER A 39 -1.77 -14.73 2.66
C SER A 39 -1.50 -16.21 2.39
N LYS A 40 -1.00 -16.56 1.19
CA LYS A 40 -0.55 -17.92 0.84
C LYS A 40 0.85 -18.23 1.39
N ARG A 41 1.63 -17.20 1.75
CA ARG A 41 2.97 -17.33 2.37
C ARG A 41 2.89 -17.55 3.88
N SER A 42 2.14 -18.58 4.29
CA SER A 42 1.81 -18.87 5.69
C SER A 42 3.01 -19.09 6.62
N LYS A 43 4.18 -19.43 6.06
CA LYS A 43 5.45 -19.58 6.78
C LYS A 43 6.07 -18.24 7.22
N LEU A 44 5.71 -17.13 6.56
CA LEU A 44 6.25 -15.79 6.85
C LEU A 44 5.31 -14.99 7.74
N ILE A 45 4.02 -14.95 7.37
CA ILE A 45 3.00 -14.18 8.09
C ILE A 45 1.73 -15.02 8.23
N LYS A 46 1.11 -14.99 9.41
CA LYS A 46 -0.14 -15.72 9.68
C LYS A 46 -1.23 -15.28 8.69
N PRO A 47 -1.82 -16.20 7.90
CA PRO A 47 -2.84 -15.83 6.89
C PRO A 47 -4.04 -15.08 7.46
N VAL A 48 -4.43 -15.41 8.70
CA VAL A 48 -5.53 -14.73 9.41
C VAL A 48 -5.26 -13.25 9.60
N TYR A 49 -4.01 -12.87 9.92
CA TYR A 49 -3.61 -11.48 10.09
C TYR A 49 -3.67 -10.73 8.74
N VAL A 50 -3.14 -11.33 7.68
CA VAL A 50 -3.17 -10.73 6.33
C VAL A 50 -4.60 -10.51 5.86
N LYS A 51 -5.49 -11.50 6.06
CA LYS A 51 -6.93 -11.39 5.73
C LYS A 51 -7.62 -10.29 6.55
N MET A 52 -7.29 -10.16 7.83
CA MET A 52 -7.81 -9.07 8.66
C MET A 52 -7.37 -7.70 8.13
N ILE A 53 -6.08 -7.54 7.83
CA ILE A 53 -5.54 -6.29 7.28
C ILE A 53 -6.16 -5.98 5.92
N LYS A 54 -6.27 -6.96 5.02
CA LYS A 54 -6.95 -6.80 3.72
C LYS A 54 -8.37 -6.26 3.87
N LYS A 55 -9.16 -6.76 4.83
CA LYS A 55 -10.52 -6.27 5.11
C LYS A 55 -10.53 -4.87 5.73
N ARG A 56 -9.54 -4.53 6.55
CA ARG A 56 -9.49 -3.28 7.32
C ARG A 56 -8.60 -2.20 6.71
N ARG A 57 -7.97 -2.42 5.55
CA ARG A 57 -6.97 -1.53 4.93
C ARG A 57 -7.40 -0.09 4.68
N LEU A 58 -8.72 0.18 4.63
CA LEU A 58 -9.28 1.51 4.45
C LEU A 58 -9.57 2.23 5.78
N ASN A 59 -9.45 1.53 6.90
CA ASN A 59 -9.53 2.13 8.22
C ASN A 59 -8.18 2.77 8.54
N ARG A 60 -8.20 4.04 8.95
CA ARG A 60 -7.02 4.85 9.28
C ARG A 60 -6.08 4.19 10.31
N LEU A 61 -6.61 3.35 11.21
CA LEU A 61 -5.80 2.62 12.19
C LEU A 61 -4.96 1.49 11.57
N PHE A 62 -5.32 1.03 10.38
CA PHE A 62 -4.74 -0.14 9.72
C PHE A 62 -4.06 0.19 8.37
N GLU A 63 -4.11 1.45 7.93
CA GLU A 63 -3.61 1.86 6.61
C GLU A 63 -2.09 1.69 6.48
N SER A 64 -1.33 1.98 7.54
CA SER A 64 0.13 1.85 7.55
C SER A 64 0.55 0.39 7.58
N GLN A 65 -0.15 -0.46 8.35
CA GLN A 65 0.10 -1.90 8.37
C GLN A 65 -0.23 -2.53 7.02
N ALA A 66 -1.34 -2.11 6.38
CA ALA A 66 -1.66 -2.56 5.03
C ALA A 66 -0.56 -2.19 4.04
N TRP A 67 -0.08 -0.94 4.08
CA TRP A 67 1.02 -0.48 3.23
C TRP A 67 2.31 -1.27 3.44
N ASN A 68 2.68 -1.53 4.69
CA ASN A 68 3.87 -2.30 5.02
C ASN A 68 3.80 -3.74 4.49
N LEU A 69 2.63 -4.39 4.59
CA LEU A 69 2.43 -5.75 4.05
C LEU A 69 2.49 -5.77 2.52
N ILE A 70 1.94 -4.75 1.85
CA ILE A 70 1.98 -4.61 0.40
C ILE A 70 3.43 -4.42 -0.08
N MET A 71 4.18 -3.52 0.57
CA MET A 71 5.59 -3.30 0.23
C MET A 71 6.45 -4.52 0.52
N PHE A 72 6.18 -5.22 1.62
CA PHE A 72 6.85 -6.48 1.93
C PHE A 72 6.65 -7.52 0.84
N GLU A 73 5.41 -7.72 0.37
CA GLU A 73 5.14 -8.69 -0.70
C GLU A 73 5.88 -8.33 -1.99
N LEU A 74 5.85 -7.05 -2.40
CA LEU A 74 6.57 -6.59 -3.58
C LEU A 74 8.08 -6.83 -3.47
N TRP A 75 8.69 -6.52 -2.33
CA TRP A 75 10.10 -6.77 -2.11
C TRP A 75 10.43 -8.25 -2.04
N TYR A 76 9.54 -9.07 -1.48
CA TYR A 76 9.72 -10.50 -1.45
C TYR A 76 9.73 -11.09 -2.87
N GLU A 77 8.72 -10.77 -3.68
CA GLU A 77 8.67 -11.16 -5.10
C GLU A 77 9.94 -10.67 -5.83
N THR A 78 10.33 -9.40 -5.60
CA THR A 78 11.48 -8.78 -6.27
C THR A 78 12.82 -9.44 -5.92
N PHE A 79 13.11 -9.60 -4.63
CA PHE A 79 14.47 -9.91 -4.16
C PHE A 79 14.66 -11.34 -3.69
N ILE A 80 13.58 -12.04 -3.32
CA ILE A 80 13.65 -13.42 -2.84
C ILE A 80 13.22 -14.38 -3.95
N GLU A 81 12.18 -14.03 -4.71
CA GLU A 81 11.73 -14.84 -5.86
C GLU A 81 12.36 -14.42 -7.18
N ASN A 82 13.11 -13.31 -7.17
CA ASN A 82 13.79 -12.75 -8.34
C ASN A 82 12.82 -12.42 -9.49
N ASP A 83 11.59 -12.03 -9.15
CA ASP A 83 10.50 -11.68 -10.07
C ASP A 83 10.44 -10.16 -10.38
N GLY A 84 11.37 -9.39 -9.81
CA GLY A 84 11.33 -7.92 -9.84
C GLY A 84 11.52 -7.26 -11.21
N LEU A 85 11.92 -8.03 -12.23
CA LEU A 85 12.03 -7.56 -13.61
C LEU A 85 10.73 -7.74 -14.40
N ASN A 86 9.78 -8.50 -13.85
CA ASN A 86 8.51 -8.75 -14.51
C ASN A 86 7.48 -7.67 -14.13
N PRO A 87 6.62 -7.26 -15.07
CA PRO A 87 5.48 -6.41 -14.74
C PRO A 87 4.62 -7.08 -13.67
N ILE A 88 4.06 -6.29 -12.75
CA ILE A 88 3.10 -6.81 -11.78
C ILE A 88 1.88 -7.31 -12.56
N ASN A 89 1.82 -8.62 -12.76
CA ASN A 89 0.79 -9.23 -13.56
C ASN A 89 -0.48 -9.38 -12.71
N LEU A 90 -1.57 -8.76 -13.14
CA LEU A 90 -2.88 -8.82 -12.46
C LEU A 90 -3.82 -9.87 -13.08
N TYR A 91 -3.32 -10.69 -14.03
CA TYR A 91 -4.08 -11.68 -14.79
C TYR A 91 -3.31 -12.98 -15.05
#